data_AF-A0A418QM82-F1
#
_entry.id   AF-A0A418QM82-F1
#
_cell.length_a   1.000
_cell.length_b   1.000
_cell.length_c   1.000
_cell.angle_alpha   90.00
_cell.angle_beta   90.00
_cell.angle_gamma   90.00
#
_symmetry.space_group_name_H-M   'P 1'
#
loop_
_entity.id
_entity.type
_entity.pdbx_description
1 polymer ?
#
loop_
_entity_poly.entity_id
_entity_poly.type
_entity_poly.pdbx_seq_one_letter_code
_entity_poly.pdbx_strand_id
1 'polypeptide(L)' 'MSEKLNLVTTDFNTRALEIATDLSSIGSLDHGGRTGEDWTRARARYIRELYEILTTPADPPREP' A
#
# COMPACT_ATOMS: atom_id res chain seq x y z
N MET A 1 9.59 22.12 1.33
CA MET A 1 9.51 20.89 2.16
C MET A 1 8.08 20.33 2.18
N SER A 2 7.04 21.15 2.31
CA SER A 2 5.64 20.71 2.40
C SER A 2 5.08 20.00 1.16
N GLU A 3 5.47 20.40 -0.05
CA GLU A 3 4.94 19.77 -1.29
C GLU A 3 5.38 18.31 -1.45
N LYS A 4 6.62 17.97 -1.06
CA LYS A 4 7.12 16.59 -1.07
C LYS A 4 6.37 15.71 -0.08
N LEU A 5 6.09 16.24 1.12
CA LEU A 5 5.31 15.53 2.13
C LEU A 5 3.87 15.30 1.65
N ASN A 6 3.27 16.28 0.97
CA ASN A 6 1.93 16.18 0.41
C ASN A 6 1.85 15.14 -0.72
N LEU A 7 2.87 15.03 -1.57
CA LEU A 7 2.90 14.02 -2.64
C LEU A 7 2.97 12.60 -2.06
N VAL A 8 3.92 12.35 -1.15
CA VAL A 8 4.06 11.05 -0.47
C VAL A 8 2.79 10.66 0.29
N THR A 9 2.14 11.63 0.95
CA THR A 9 0.87 11.39 1.66
C THR A 9 -0.28 11.07 0.70
N THR A 10 -0.31 11.71 -0.47
CA THR A 10 -1.34 11.46 -1.49
C THR A 10 -1.17 10.08 -2.13
N ASP A 11 0.06 9.70 -2.49
CA ASP A 11 0.39 8.39 -3.05
C ASP A 11 0.07 7.28 -2.06
N PHE A 12 0.42 7.47 -0.78
CA PHE A 12 0.09 6.54 0.29
C PHE A 12 -1.43 6.35 0.44
N ASN A 13 -2.19 7.45 0.53
CA ASN A 13 -3.64 7.39 0.73
C ASN A 13 -4.35 6.73 -0.45
N THR A 14 -3.93 7.04 -1.68
CA THR A 14 -4.46 6.42 -2.90
C THR A 14 -4.21 4.91 -2.87
N ARG A 15 -2.97 4.50 -2.59
CA ARG A 15 -2.61 3.08 -2.57
C ARG A 15 -3.32 2.33 -1.45
N ALA A 16 -3.46 2.93 -0.26
CA ALA A 16 -4.20 2.35 0.85
C ALA A 16 -5.67 2.07 0.51
N LEU A 17 -6.32 2.97 -0.26
CA LEU A 17 -7.70 2.79 -0.70
C LEU A 17 -7.85 1.65 -1.72
N GLU A 18 -6.92 1.56 -2.68
CA GLU A 18 -6.88 0.45 -3.64
C GLU A 18 -6.72 -0.90 -2.95
N ILE A 19 -5.79 -0.98 -2.00
CA ILE A 19 -5.55 -2.17 -1.18
C ILE A 19 -6.79 -2.58 -0.39
N ALA A 20 -7.47 -1.61 0.24
CA ALA A 20 -8.68 -1.88 1.00
C ALA A 20 -9.80 -2.45 0.09
N THR A 21 -9.92 -1.93 -1.13
CA THR A 21 -10.88 -2.41 -2.14
C THR A 21 -10.54 -3.83 -2.60
N ASP A 22 -9.26 -4.11 -2.88
CA ASP A 22 -8.80 -5.43 -3.29
C ASP A 22 -8.99 -6.47 -2.19
N LEU A 23 -8.58 -6.17 -0.95
CA LEU A 23 -8.76 -7.06 0.20
C LEU A 23 -10.25 -7.32 0.50
N SER A 24 -11.13 -6.34 0.26
CA SER A 24 -12.58 -6.55 0.40
C SER A 24 -13.15 -7.51 -0.64
N SER A 25 -12.50 -7.62 -1.81
CA SER A 25 -12.91 -8.50 -2.92
C SER A 25 -12.46 -9.96 -2.72
N ILE A 26 -11.44 -10.21 -1.89
CA ILE A 26 -10.96 -11.56 -1.54
C ILE A 26 -11.98 -12.35 -0.70
N GLY A 27 -13.04 -11.70 -0.22
CA GLY A 27 -14.23 -12.36 0.33
C GLY A 27 -14.44 -12.07 1.81
N SER A 28 -15.72 -12.06 2.19
CA SER A 28 -16.18 -11.77 3.55
C SER A 28 -15.76 -12.88 4.51
N LEU A 29 -14.74 -12.61 5.33
CA LEU A 29 -14.54 -13.12 6.71
C LEU A 29 -14.69 -14.63 6.99
N ASP A 30 -14.53 -15.53 6.02
CA ASP A 30 -14.27 -16.94 6.33
C ASP A 30 -12.75 -17.16 6.40
N HIS A 31 -12.18 -16.92 7.58
CA HIS A 31 -10.73 -17.00 7.84
C HIS A 31 -10.19 -18.45 7.92
N GLY A 32 -10.90 -19.42 7.35
CA GLY A 32 -10.51 -20.82 7.28
C GLY A 32 -10.06 -21.24 5.88
N GLY A 33 -8.96 -21.97 5.79
CA GLY A 33 -8.50 -22.60 4.55
C GLY A 33 -7.78 -21.66 3.57
N ARG A 34 -7.84 -22.00 2.28
CA ARG A 34 -7.04 -21.37 1.20
C ARG A 34 -7.27 -19.86 1.06
N THR A 35 -8.50 -19.39 1.27
CA THR A 35 -8.87 -17.98 1.19
C THR A 35 -8.21 -17.15 2.30
N GLY A 36 -8.06 -17.71 3.50
CA GLY A 36 -7.35 -17.05 4.61
C GLY A 36 -5.84 -16.95 4.38
N GLU A 37 -5.23 -17.96 3.76
CA GLU A 37 -3.82 -17.92 3.36
C GLU A 37 -3.56 -16.88 2.26
N ASP A 38 -4.42 -16.84 1.24
CA ASP A 38 -4.34 -15.87 0.15
C ASP A 38 -4.54 -14.43 0.66
N TRP A 39 -5.50 -14.22 1.56
CA TRP A 39 -5.70 -12.93 2.23
C TRP A 39 -4.48 -12.51 3.06
N THR A 40 -3.91 -13.42 3.85
CA THR A 40 -2.72 -13.15 4.67
C THR A 40 -1.51 -12.79 3.80
N ARG A 41 -1.32 -13.52 2.70
CA ARG A 41 -0.24 -13.26 1.74
C ARG A 41 -0.43 -11.92 1.05
N ALA A 42 -1.64 -11.61 0.57
CA ALA A 42 -1.96 -10.33 -0.04
C ALA A 42 -1.71 -9.18 0.94
N ARG A 43 -2.21 -9.31 2.18
CA ARG A 43 -1.99 -8.31 3.24
C ARG A 43 -0.50 -8.06 3.53
N ALA A 44 0.32 -9.10 3.63
CA ALA A 44 1.75 -8.95 3.90
C ALA A 44 2.47 -8.19 2.77
N ARG A 45 2.12 -8.48 1.50
CA ARG A 45 2.61 -7.76 0.33
C ARG A 45 2.22 -6.28 0.38
N TYR A 46 0.96 -5.99 0.69
CA TYR A 46 0.45 -4.62 0.73
C TYR A 46 1.05 -3.75 1.83
N ILE A 47 1.34 -4.33 3.01
CA ILE A 47 2.08 -3.62 4.06
C ILE A 47 3.47 -3.21 3.57
N ARG A 48 4.14 -4.08 2.81
CA ARG A 48 5.45 -3.77 2.23
C ARG A 48 5.38 -2.64 1.21
N GLU A 49 4.38 -2.67 0.31
CA GLU A 49 4.17 -1.61 -0.69
C GLU A 49 3.91 -0.24 -0.03
N LEU A 50 3.08 -0.20 1.01
CA LEU A 50 2.82 1.02 1.78
C LEU A 50 4.07 1.53 2.50
N TYR A 51 4.86 0.62 3.06
CA TYR A 51 6.14 0.97 3.69
C TYR A 51 7.13 1.54 2.68
N GLU A 52 7.21 0.98 1.47
CA GLU A 52 8.07 1.48 0.41
C GLU A 52 7.66 2.90 -0.01
N ILE A 53 6.36 3.23 -0.11
CA ILE A 53 5.91 4.61 -0.38
C ILE A 53 6.37 5.58 0.70
N LEU A 54 6.27 5.19 1.97
CA LEU A 54 6.66 6.05 3.10
C LEU A 54 8.17 6.22 3.25
N THR A 55 8.95 5.25 2.78
CA THR A 55 10.40 5.19 3.02
C THR A 55 11.25 5.42 1.79
N THR A 56 10.65 5.43 0.59
CA THR A 56 11.36 5.77 -0.64
C THR A 56 11.81 7.23 -0.55
N PRO A 57 13.13 7.49 -0.55
CA PRO A 57 13.61 8.86 -0.59
C PRO A 57 13.16 9.49 -1.91
N ALA A 58 12.49 10.64 -1.83
CA ALA A 58 12.16 11.41 -3.02
C ALA A 58 13.45 11.66 -3.81
N ASP A 59 13.49 11.20 -5.07
CA ASP A 59 14.64 11.38 -5.95
C ASP A 59 15.16 12.82 -5.82
N PRO A 60 16.48 13.02 -5.59
CA PRO A 60 17.02 14.36 -5.63
C PRO A 60 16.69 14.95 -7.01
N PRO A 61 16.27 16.22 -7.09
CA PRO A 61 16.05 16.85 -8.39
C PRO A 61 17.34 16.68 -9.19
N ARG A 62 17.25 16.04 -10.36
CA ARG A 62 18.37 16.01 -11.31
C ARG A 62 18.68 17.47 -11.63
N GLU A 63 19.83 17.95 -11.18
CA GLU A 63 20.34 19.25 -11.62
C GLU A 63 20.51 19.21 -13.14
N PRO A 64 20.25 20.35 -13.82
CA PRO A 64 20.17 20.45 -15.28
C PRO A 64 21.49 20.16 -16.01
#